data_AF-A0A661UKB7-F1
#
_entry.id   AF-A0A661UKB7-F1
#
_cell.length_a   1.000
_cell.length_b   1.000
_cell.length_c   1.000
_cell.angle_alpha   90.00
_cell.angle_beta   90.00
_cell.angle_gamma   90.00
#
_symmetry.space_group_name_H-M   'P 1'
#
loop_
_entity.id
_entity.type
_entity.pdbx_description
1 polymer ?
#
loop_
_entity_poly.entity_id
_entity_poly.type
_entity_poly.pdbx_seq_one_letter_code
_entity_poly.pdbx_strand_id
1 'polypeptide(L)' 'KVPMLINLQPRKVMGIESQAMILAAEDEDKLTILVPEKDVKSGSEVS' A
#
# COMPACT_ATOMS: atom_id res chain seq x y z
N LYS A 1 -7.00 4.36 7.23
CA LYS A 1 -6.96 4.12 5.75
C LYS A 1 -5.51 4.00 5.32
N VAL A 2 -5.20 3.32 4.22
CA VAL A 2 -3.80 3.14 3.74
C VAL A 2 -3.72 3.46 2.25
N PRO A 3 -2.61 4.05 1.78
CA PRO A 3 -2.34 4.17 0.35
C PRO A 3 -1.96 2.80 -0.22
N MET A 4 -2.43 2.52 -1.44
CA MET A 4 -2.17 1.27 -2.14
C MET A 4 -1.61 1.56 -3.53
N LEU A 5 -0.59 0.81 -3.93
CA LEU A 5 -0.10 0.76 -5.30
C LEU A 5 -0.90 -0.30 -6.06
N ILE A 6 -1.61 0.12 -7.10
CA ILE A 6 -2.63 -0.69 -7.78
C ILE A 6 -2.33 -0.98 -9.26
N ASN A 7 -1.22 -0.46 -9.80
CA ASN A 7 -0.85 -0.61 -11.21
C ASN A 7 0.30 -1.59 -11.45
N LEU A 8 0.66 -2.39 -10.43
CA LEU A 8 1.63 -3.48 -10.61
C LEU A 8 0.97 -4.68 -11.28
N GLN A 9 1.75 -5.44 -12.04
CA GLN A 9 1.29 -6.74 -12.53
C GLN A 9 1.00 -7.66 -11.34
N PRO A 10 -0.20 -8.29 -11.27
CA PRO A 10 -0.53 -9.23 -10.20
C PRO A 10 0.48 -10.37 -10.11
N ARG A 11 0.78 -10.80 -8.88
CA ARG A 11 1.70 -11.93 -8.65
C ARG A 11 1.21 -12.81 -7.51
N LYS A 12 1.54 -14.10 -7.58
CA LYS A 12 1.26 -15.04 -6.49
C LYS A 12 2.25 -14.84 -5.34
N VAL A 13 1.72 -14.73 -4.13
CA VAL A 13 2.46 -14.72 -2.87
C VAL A 13 1.92 -15.88 -2.04
N MET A 14 2.76 -16.88 -1.76
CA MET A 14 2.35 -18.11 -1.04
C MET A 14 1.12 -18.79 -1.64
N GLY A 15 0.99 -18.80 -2.97
CA GLY A 15 -0.13 -19.43 -3.70
C GLY A 15 -1.37 -18.55 -3.87
N ILE A 16 -1.45 -17.40 -3.20
CA ILE A 16 -2.56 -16.45 -3.30
C ILE A 16 -2.18 -15.30 -4.24
N GLU A 17 -3.09 -14.88 -5.12
CA GLU A 17 -2.84 -13.77 -6.03
C GLU A 17 -2.96 -12.42 -5.32
N SER A 18 -1.88 -11.64 -5.32
CA SER A 18 -1.83 -10.29 -4.80
C SER A 18 -2.17 -9.29 -5.91
N GLN A 19 -3.21 -8.50 -5.69
CA GLN A 19 -3.74 -7.52 -6.64
C GLN A 19 -3.28 -6.08 -6.40
N ALA A 20 -2.66 -5.81 -5.25
CA ALA A 20 -2.14 -4.49 -4.89
C ALA A 20 -1.06 -4.62 -3.81
N MET A 21 -0.42 -3.50 -3.46
CA MET A 21 0.60 -3.41 -2.42
C MET A 21 0.35 -2.21 -1.51
N ILE A 22 0.51 -2.36 -0.20
CA ILE A 22 0.44 -1.25 0.77
C ILE A 22 1.78 -0.50 0.74
N LEU A 23 1.74 0.83 0.72
CA LEU A 23 2.97 1.63 0.80
C LEU A 23 3.43 1.79 2.26
N ALA A 24 4.74 1.61 2.46
CA ALA A 24 5.41 1.80 3.73
C ALA A 24 6.73 2.55 3.51
N ALA A 25 7.16 3.32 4.50
CA ALA A 25 8.51 3.84 4.59
C ALA A 25 9.38 2.85 5.37
N GLU A 26 10.60 2.64 4.91
CA GLU A 26 11.61 1.84 5.57
C GLU A 26 12.77 2.76 5.93
N ASP A 27 13.18 2.74 7.20
CA ASP A 27 14.36 3.45 7.70
C ASP A 27 15.12 2.55 8.66
N GLU A 28 16.42 2.44 8.46
CA GLU A 28 17.29 1.45 9.11
C GLU A 28 16.66 0.04 9.11
N ASP A 29 16.17 -0.42 10.27
CA ASP A 29 15.52 -1.73 10.47
C ASP A 29 14.01 -1.60 10.77
N LYS A 30 13.42 -0.42 10.56
CA LYS A 30 12.03 -0.12 10.91
C LYS A 30 11.17 0.11 9.68
N LEU A 31 10.22 -0.80 9.48
CA LEU A 31 9.16 -0.65 8.50
C LEU A 31 7.95 0.06 9.13
N THR A 32 7.54 1.19 8.54
CA THR A 32 6.41 2.00 9.01
C THR A 32 5.39 2.20 7.89
N ILE A 33 4.14 1.79 8.12
CA ILE A 33 3.06 1.94 7.14
C ILE A 33 2.68 3.40 6.98
N LEU A 34 2.55 3.87 5.73
CA LEU A 34 2.06 5.20 5.45
C LEU A 34 0.55 5.26 5.70
N VAL A 35 0.08 6.32 6.36
CA VAL A 35 -1.34 6.57 6.60
C VAL A 35 -1.64 8.05 6.34
N PRO A 36 -2.79 8.38 5.72
CA PRO A 36 -3.21 9.78 5.61
C PRO A 36 -3.53 10.31 7.02
N GLU A 37 -3.09 11.53 7.30
CA GLU A 37 -3.33 12.19 8.60
C GLU A 37 -4.82 12.38 8.90
N LYS A 38 -5.61 12.64 7.85
CA LYS A 38 -7.06 12.84 7.93
C LYS A 38 -7.82 11.70 7.27
N ASP A 39 -9.08 11.54 7.64
CA ASP A 39 -9.94 10.57 6.97
C ASP A 39 -10.25 11.04 5.54
N VAL A 40 -10.03 10.15 4.56
CA VAL A 40 -10.18 10.40 3.11
C VAL A 40 -11.09 9.36 2.48
N LYS A 41 -11.74 9.61 1.34
CA LYS A 41 -12.60 8.56 0.74
C LYS A 41 -11.75 7.39 0.23
N SER A 42 -12.29 6.17 0.27
CA SER A 42 -11.63 5.03 -0.36
C SER A 42 -11.51 5.28 -1.87
N GLY A 43 -10.33 5.02 -2.44
CA GLY A 43 -10.05 5.31 -3.85
C GLY A 43 -9.69 6.77 -4.16
N SER A 44 -9.56 7.64 -3.15
CA SER A 44 -8.94 8.95 -3.35
C SER A 44 -7.52 8.79 -3.91
N GLU A 45 -7.22 9.52 -4.99
CA GLU A 45 -5.91 9.51 -5.63
C GLU A 45 -4.86 10.14 -4.70
N VAL A 46 -3.67 9.55 -4.69
CA VAL A 46 -2.50 10.08 -3.98
C VAL A 46 -1.74 10.97 -4.96
N SER A 47 -1.50 12.22 -4.58
CA SER A 47 -0.79 13.24 -5.37
C SER A 47 0.48 13.70 -4.69
#